data_AF-K6Z490-F1
#
_entry.id   AF-K6Z490-F1
#
_cell.length_a   1.000
_cell.length_b   1.000
_cell.length_c   1.000
_cell.angle_alpha   90.00
_cell.angle_beta   90.00
_cell.angle_gamma   90.00
#
_symmetry.space_group_name_H-M   'P 1'
#
loop_
_entity.id
_entity.type
_entity.pdbx_description
1 polymer ?
#
loop_
_entity_poly.entity_id
_entity_poly.type
_entity_poly.pdbx_seq_one_letter_code
_entity_poly.pdbx_strand_id
1 'polypeptide(L)'
;MKVFKYCLTVIVLTSLVSCSSLDVNLPSYDELLKAQTEQDGRACVRQYNIRGYGMLDDDVISISASGKNRHYLVTTLFQCHSLQTSFAAGFKGDFSELCGGGRDKILTSEESCPIKSIFEFKSREEAFATFEKVDKIRLDLKTAAKETAKEQASSKNDNTADL
;
A
#
# COMPACT_ATOMS: atom_id res chain seq x y z
N MET A 1 4.20 55.19 28.70
CA MET A 1 4.58 54.33 27.56
C MET A 1 5.12 52.98 28.05
N LYS A 2 4.25 52.08 28.55
CA LYS A 2 4.65 50.70 28.96
C LYS A 2 3.65 49.63 28.54
N VAL A 3 2.49 50.03 28.03
CA VAL A 3 1.41 49.12 27.63
C VAL A 3 1.63 48.54 26.22
N PHE A 4 2.44 49.22 25.39
CA PHE A 4 2.65 48.84 23.99
C PHE A 4 3.63 47.66 23.77
N LYS A 5 4.39 47.27 24.80
CA LYS A 5 5.37 46.16 24.70
C LYS A 5 4.77 44.78 24.99
N TYR A 6 3.59 44.70 25.59
CA TYR A 6 2.96 43.43 25.94
C TYR A 6 2.03 42.88 24.84
N CYS A 7 1.60 43.69 23.88
CA CYS A 7 0.78 43.21 22.76
C CYS A 7 1.60 42.47 21.68
N LEU A 8 2.92 42.66 21.63
CA LEU A 8 3.76 42.11 20.55
C LEU A 8 4.27 40.68 20.84
N THR A 9 4.17 40.22 22.09
CA THR A 9 4.62 38.87 22.50
C THR A 9 3.54 37.80 22.42
N VAL A 10 2.27 38.15 22.21
CA VAL A 10 1.16 37.17 22.17
C VAL A 10 0.91 36.61 20.76
N ILE A 11 1.36 37.29 19.70
CA ILE A 11 1.03 36.92 18.31
C ILE A 11 1.97 35.83 17.74
N VAL A 12 3.10 35.52 18.39
CA VAL A 12 4.08 34.53 17.86
C VAL A 12 3.70 33.08 18.17
N LEU A 13 2.67 32.81 18.98
CA LEU A 13 2.34 31.46 19.43
C LEU A 13 1.26 30.72 18.60
N THR A 14 0.64 31.35 17.59
CA THR A 14 -0.51 30.76 16.88
C THR A 14 -0.19 30.18 15.49
N SER A 15 1.07 30.16 15.06
CA SER A 15 1.47 29.68 13.73
C SER A 15 1.84 28.19 13.68
N LEU A 16 1.29 27.35 14.55
CA LEU A 16 1.29 25.90 14.33
C LEU A 16 0.07 25.58 13.46
N VAL A 17 0.17 25.92 12.16
CA VAL A 17 -0.73 25.41 11.14
C VAL A 17 -0.62 23.89 11.24
N SER A 18 -1.66 23.27 11.81
CA SER A 18 -1.75 21.82 11.93
C SER A 18 -1.66 21.24 10.53
N CYS A 19 -0.50 20.68 10.21
CA CYS A 19 -0.33 19.81 9.05
C CYS A 19 -1.03 18.48 9.41
N SER A 20 -2.36 18.51 9.44
CA SER A 20 -3.18 17.31 9.57
C SER A 20 -3.06 16.58 8.23
N SER A 21 -2.06 15.72 8.10
CA SER A 21 -2.09 14.71 7.04
C SER A 21 -3.37 13.91 7.25
N LEU A 22 -4.37 14.16 6.41
CA LEU A 22 -5.61 13.40 6.37
C LEU A 22 -5.26 11.97 6.00
N ASP A 23 -5.06 11.15 7.01
CA ASP A 23 -4.84 9.71 6.86
C ASP A 23 -6.20 9.08 6.57
N VAL A 24 -6.49 8.94 5.27
CA VAL A 24 -7.71 8.26 4.81
C VAL A 24 -7.48 6.77 5.00
N ASN A 25 -8.30 6.14 5.84
CA ASN A 25 -8.30 4.69 6.01
C ASN A 25 -8.82 4.03 4.72
N LEU A 26 -7.90 3.58 3.86
CA LEU A 26 -8.21 2.94 2.58
C LEU A 26 -8.03 1.41 2.69
N PRO A 27 -8.95 0.61 2.14
CA PRO A 27 -8.86 -0.84 2.16
C PRO A 27 -7.59 -1.31 1.46
N SER A 28 -6.82 -2.19 2.12
CA SER A 28 -5.53 -2.66 1.61
C SER A 28 -5.67 -3.44 0.31
N TYR A 29 -4.62 -3.51 -0.52
CA TYR A 29 -4.62 -4.34 -1.71
C TYR A 29 -4.94 -5.80 -1.42
N ASP A 30 -4.46 -6.32 -0.30
CA ASP A 30 -4.77 -7.67 0.18
C ASP A 30 -6.29 -7.90 0.34
N GLU A 31 -6.99 -6.97 0.98
CA GLU A 31 -8.45 -7.07 1.19
C GLU A 31 -9.21 -7.01 -0.14
N LEU A 32 -8.82 -6.08 -1.00
CA LEU A 32 -9.45 -5.91 -2.31
C LEU A 32 -9.17 -7.10 -3.24
N LEU A 33 -7.95 -7.64 -3.23
CA LEU A 33 -7.60 -8.83 -4.02
C LEU A 33 -8.34 -10.07 -3.52
N LYS A 34 -8.47 -10.28 -2.20
CA LYS A 34 -9.31 -11.36 -1.65
C LYS A 34 -10.75 -11.24 -2.12
N ALA A 35 -11.32 -10.04 -2.06
CA ALA A 35 -12.68 -9.80 -2.50
C ALA A 35 -12.87 -10.04 -4.02
N GLN A 36 -11.90 -9.63 -4.85
CA GLN A 36 -12.00 -9.74 -6.31
C GLN A 36 -11.69 -11.15 -6.85
N THR A 37 -10.85 -11.91 -6.15
CA THR A 37 -10.39 -13.23 -6.63
C THR A 37 -11.09 -14.40 -5.96
N GLU A 38 -11.82 -14.16 -4.86
CA GLU A 38 -12.36 -15.19 -3.97
C GLU A 38 -11.29 -16.15 -3.40
N GLN A 39 -10.01 -15.79 -3.51
CA GLN A 39 -8.91 -16.54 -2.93
C GLN A 39 -8.62 -16.02 -1.52
N ASP A 40 -8.15 -16.90 -0.64
CA ASP A 40 -7.77 -16.57 0.74
C ASP A 40 -6.36 -15.94 0.85
N GLY A 41 -5.63 -15.86 -0.26
CA GLY A 41 -4.26 -15.33 -0.31
C GLY A 41 -3.21 -16.32 0.21
N ARG A 42 -3.50 -17.62 0.30
CA ARG A 42 -2.59 -18.65 0.84
C ARG A 42 -1.86 -19.46 -0.23
N ALA A 43 -1.88 -19.02 -1.49
CA ALA A 43 -1.20 -19.74 -2.56
C ALA A 43 0.31 -19.87 -2.29
N CYS A 44 0.90 -20.92 -2.86
CA CYS A 44 2.33 -21.20 -2.76
C CYS A 44 2.95 -21.31 -4.16
N VAL A 45 4.10 -20.67 -4.34
CA VAL A 45 4.93 -20.80 -5.55
C VAL A 45 6.27 -21.41 -5.19
N ARG A 46 6.69 -22.42 -5.96
CA ARG A 46 8.01 -23.03 -5.79
C ARG A 46 9.09 -22.05 -6.19
N GLN A 47 10.06 -21.82 -5.31
CA GLN A 47 11.11 -20.81 -5.51
C GLN A 47 11.91 -21.08 -6.80
N TYR A 48 12.24 -22.34 -7.09
CA TYR A 48 12.95 -22.73 -8.31
C TYR A 48 12.13 -22.54 -9.60
N ASN A 49 10.81 -22.37 -9.50
CA ASN A 49 9.96 -22.06 -10.64
C ASN A 49 9.86 -20.56 -10.91
N ILE A 50 10.29 -19.68 -10.00
CA ILE A 50 10.21 -18.23 -10.21
C ILE A 50 11.16 -17.83 -11.34
N ARG A 51 10.62 -17.18 -12.37
CA ARG A 51 11.36 -16.73 -13.56
C ARG A 51 11.68 -15.25 -13.54
N GLY A 52 10.88 -14.49 -12.81
CA GLY A 52 11.04 -13.06 -12.68
C GLY A 52 9.92 -12.49 -11.81
N TYR A 53 10.17 -11.31 -11.29
CA TYR A 53 9.23 -10.54 -10.50
C TYR A 53 9.23 -9.08 -10.96
N GLY A 54 8.19 -8.33 -10.60
CA GLY A 54 8.13 -6.89 -10.83
C GLY A 54 7.16 -6.23 -9.87
N MET A 55 7.53 -5.06 -9.35
CA MET A 55 6.62 -4.27 -8.52
C MET A 55 5.52 -3.64 -9.35
N LEU A 56 4.30 -3.70 -8.83
CA LEU A 56 3.12 -3.01 -9.37
C LEU A 56 2.75 -1.80 -8.50
N ASP A 57 2.98 -1.90 -7.19
CA ASP A 57 2.89 -0.81 -6.21
C ASP A 57 3.88 -1.09 -5.05
N ASP A 58 4.00 -0.17 -4.09
CA ASP A 58 4.90 -0.24 -2.93
C ASP A 58 4.75 -1.54 -2.11
N ASP A 59 3.57 -2.13 -2.07
CA ASP A 59 3.27 -3.37 -1.33
C ASP A 59 2.70 -4.49 -2.23
N VAL A 60 2.74 -4.35 -3.57
CA VAL A 60 2.20 -5.32 -4.52
C VAL A 60 3.24 -5.73 -5.56
N ILE A 61 3.51 -7.02 -5.64
CA ILE A 61 4.56 -7.60 -6.48
C ILE A 61 3.95 -8.68 -7.37
N SER A 62 4.25 -8.60 -8.66
CA SER A 62 3.95 -9.67 -9.62
C SER A 62 5.09 -10.69 -9.64
N ILE A 63 4.75 -11.97 -9.70
CA ILE A 63 5.70 -13.06 -9.89
C ILE A 63 5.28 -13.87 -11.12
N SER A 64 6.23 -14.07 -12.03
CA SER A 64 6.11 -15.01 -13.14
C SER A 64 6.78 -16.32 -12.77
N ALA A 65 6.11 -17.45 -13.01
CA ALA A 65 6.65 -18.76 -12.72
C ALA A 65 6.65 -19.66 -13.98
N SER A 66 7.66 -20.52 -14.11
CA SER A 66 7.67 -21.55 -15.15
C SER A 66 6.62 -22.63 -14.88
N GLY A 67 6.03 -23.14 -15.96
CA GLY A 67 5.01 -24.18 -15.91
C GLY A 67 3.78 -23.77 -16.71
N LYS A 68 2.59 -24.09 -16.19
CA LYS A 68 1.27 -23.88 -16.82
C LYS A 68 0.85 -22.40 -16.96
N ASN A 69 1.74 -21.50 -17.38
CA ASN A 69 1.49 -20.06 -17.53
C ASN A 69 1.00 -19.35 -16.24
N ARG A 70 1.40 -19.87 -15.08
CA ARG A 70 0.96 -19.33 -13.79
C ARG A 70 1.63 -17.99 -13.49
N HIS A 71 0.82 -17.02 -13.11
CA HIS A 71 1.25 -15.74 -12.57
C HIS A 71 0.72 -15.57 -11.16
N TYR A 72 1.45 -14.84 -10.34
CA TYR A 72 1.04 -14.58 -8.97
C TYR A 72 1.09 -13.09 -8.69
N LEU A 73 0.16 -12.61 -7.87
CA LEU A 73 0.27 -11.34 -7.19
C LEU A 73 0.57 -11.60 -5.72
N VAL A 74 1.56 -10.91 -5.20
CA VAL A 74 2.04 -11.02 -3.83
C VAL A 74 1.84 -9.68 -3.16
N THR A 75 1.21 -9.67 -2.00
CA THR A 75 1.12 -8.48 -1.16
C THR A 75 2.04 -8.62 0.05
N THR A 76 2.74 -7.57 0.43
CA THR A 76 3.60 -7.56 1.63
C THR A 76 2.85 -7.00 2.86
N LEU A 77 3.38 -7.26 4.07
CA LEU A 77 2.78 -6.71 5.30
C LEU A 77 2.97 -5.20 5.42
N PHE A 78 4.09 -4.70 4.92
CA PHE A 78 4.45 -3.29 4.88
C PHE A 78 4.95 -2.96 3.47
N GLN A 79 5.00 -1.68 3.15
CA GLN A 79 5.62 -1.20 1.92
C GLN A 79 7.08 -1.66 1.84
N CYS A 80 7.52 -2.00 0.64
CA CYS A 80 8.80 -2.62 0.34
C CYS A 80 9.54 -1.79 -0.71
N HIS A 81 10.07 -0.65 -0.30
CA HIS A 81 10.57 0.39 -1.21
C HIS A 81 11.85 -0.01 -1.96
N SER A 82 12.72 -0.81 -1.34
CA SER A 82 14.01 -1.21 -1.94
C SER A 82 13.85 -2.26 -3.04
N LEU A 83 12.67 -2.86 -3.18
CA LEU A 83 12.41 -3.89 -4.19
C LEU A 83 12.33 -3.29 -5.60
N GLN A 84 12.08 -1.99 -5.72
CA GLN A 84 12.06 -1.26 -6.99
C GLN A 84 13.48 -1.03 -7.53
N THR A 85 14.45 -0.86 -6.63
CA THR A 85 15.84 -0.54 -6.96
C THR A 85 16.77 -1.76 -6.88
N SER A 86 16.35 -2.84 -6.23
CA SER A 86 17.17 -4.04 -6.06
C SER A 86 17.09 -4.97 -7.29
N PHE A 87 18.22 -5.09 -8.00
CA PHE A 87 18.42 -6.06 -9.08
C PHE A 87 18.46 -7.53 -8.61
N ALA A 88 18.55 -7.75 -7.29
CA ALA A 88 18.65 -9.07 -6.69
C ALA A 88 17.68 -9.21 -5.51
N ALA A 89 16.44 -9.62 -5.79
CA ALA A 89 15.55 -10.11 -4.75
C ALA A 89 15.80 -11.61 -4.50
N GLY A 90 16.09 -11.94 -3.24
CA GLY A 90 16.08 -13.31 -2.74
C GLY A 90 14.71 -13.66 -2.20
N PHE A 91 14.21 -14.85 -2.51
CA PHE A 91 12.97 -15.36 -1.93
C PHE A 91 13.32 -16.28 -0.78
N LYS A 92 12.85 -15.96 0.43
CA LYS A 92 13.06 -16.79 1.62
C LYS A 92 11.72 -17.30 2.13
N GLY A 93 11.42 -18.54 1.80
CA GLY A 93 10.28 -19.27 2.35
C GLY A 93 10.64 -20.64 2.91
N ASP A 94 9.70 -21.23 3.63
CA ASP A 94 9.82 -22.58 4.20
C ASP A 94 9.76 -23.66 3.09
N PHE A 95 10.57 -24.71 3.20
CA PHE A 95 10.51 -25.92 2.34
C PHE A 95 10.60 -25.70 0.82
N SER A 96 11.43 -24.77 0.33
CA SER A 96 11.64 -24.44 -1.11
C SER A 96 10.44 -23.84 -1.84
N GLU A 97 9.37 -23.53 -1.10
CA GLU A 97 8.19 -22.82 -1.57
C GLU A 97 8.16 -21.42 -0.96
N LEU A 98 7.36 -20.56 -1.57
CA LEU A 98 7.07 -19.20 -1.13
C LEU A 98 5.56 -19.10 -1.04
N CYS A 99 5.04 -18.96 0.17
CA CYS A 99 3.63 -19.08 0.50
C CYS A 99 3.08 -17.79 1.13
N GLY A 100 1.81 -17.51 0.85
CA GLY A 100 1.06 -16.50 1.58
C GLY A 100 0.81 -16.91 3.05
N GLY A 101 0.58 -15.92 3.91
CA GLY A 101 0.25 -16.13 5.32
C GLY A 101 1.28 -15.62 6.34
N GLY A 102 2.17 -14.70 5.96
CA GLY A 102 2.99 -13.93 6.91
C GLY A 102 4.33 -14.56 7.32
N ARG A 103 4.59 -15.82 6.97
CA ARG A 103 5.81 -16.54 7.40
C ARG A 103 7.01 -16.30 6.49
N ASP A 104 6.72 -16.23 5.20
CA ASP A 104 7.73 -16.10 4.17
C ASP A 104 8.03 -14.63 3.87
N LYS A 105 9.17 -14.36 3.27
CA LYS A 105 9.63 -12.99 3.01
C LYS A 105 10.43 -12.86 1.74
N ILE A 106 10.38 -11.67 1.17
CA ILE A 106 11.24 -11.25 0.08
C ILE A 106 12.39 -10.47 0.70
N LEU A 107 13.61 -10.84 0.32
CA LEU A 107 14.83 -10.22 0.78
C LEU A 107 15.38 -9.36 -0.34
N THR A 108 15.67 -8.11 -0.05
CA THR A 108 16.43 -7.24 -0.93
C THR A 108 17.83 -7.03 -0.34
N SER A 109 18.64 -6.20 -0.98
CA SER A 109 19.93 -5.76 -0.42
C SER A 109 19.79 -4.94 0.86
N GLU A 110 18.64 -4.28 1.07
CA GLU A 110 18.47 -3.28 2.13
C GLU A 110 17.42 -3.68 3.16
N GLU A 111 16.43 -4.49 2.79
CA GLU A 111 15.29 -4.77 3.65
C GLU A 111 14.77 -6.21 3.52
N SER A 112 13.93 -6.59 4.47
CA SER A 112 13.18 -7.84 4.46
C SER A 112 11.70 -7.52 4.45
N CYS A 113 10.99 -7.94 3.41
CA CYS A 113 9.58 -7.67 3.19
C CYS A 113 8.75 -8.93 3.44
N PRO A 114 8.09 -9.05 4.61
CA PRO A 114 7.25 -10.20 4.90
C PRO A 114 6.08 -10.27 3.93
N ILE A 115 5.82 -11.47 3.40
CA ILE A 115 4.71 -11.73 2.50
C ILE A 115 3.44 -11.88 3.33
N LYS A 116 2.46 -11.02 3.08
CA LYS A 116 1.13 -11.14 3.67
C LYS A 116 0.32 -12.22 2.96
N SER A 117 0.19 -12.11 1.64
CA SER A 117 -0.69 -12.98 0.84
C SER A 117 -0.12 -13.20 -0.56
N ILE A 118 -0.49 -14.32 -1.17
CA ILE A 118 -0.18 -14.69 -2.55
C ILE A 118 -1.47 -15.17 -3.24
N PHE A 119 -1.73 -14.63 -4.42
CA PHE A 119 -2.89 -14.94 -5.27
C PHE A 119 -2.41 -15.56 -6.57
N GLU A 120 -2.98 -16.68 -7.00
CA GLU A 120 -2.61 -17.40 -8.23
C GLU A 120 -3.55 -17.04 -9.39
N PHE A 121 -2.98 -16.87 -10.58
CA PHE A 121 -3.68 -16.54 -11.82
C PHE A 121 -3.24 -17.46 -12.95
N LYS A 122 -4.13 -17.68 -13.91
CA LYS A 122 -3.88 -18.57 -15.06
C LYS A 122 -3.02 -17.92 -16.14
N SER A 123 -2.96 -16.58 -16.16
CA SER A 123 -2.14 -15.83 -17.08
C SER A 123 -1.68 -14.50 -16.50
N ARG A 124 -0.69 -13.88 -17.16
CA ARG A 124 -0.19 -12.55 -16.81
C ARG A 124 -1.29 -11.50 -16.97
N GLU A 125 -2.04 -11.60 -18.04
CA GLU A 125 -3.10 -10.66 -18.42
C GLU A 125 -4.22 -10.68 -17.36
N GLU A 126 -4.59 -11.87 -16.87
CA GLU A 126 -5.59 -12.02 -15.80
C GLU A 126 -5.11 -11.37 -14.49
N ALA A 127 -3.85 -11.62 -14.11
CA ALA A 127 -3.26 -11.02 -12.91
C ALA A 127 -3.25 -9.48 -13.01
N PHE A 128 -2.78 -8.93 -14.13
CA PHE A 128 -2.59 -7.49 -14.29
C PHE A 128 -3.93 -6.78 -14.44
N ALA A 129 -4.88 -7.34 -15.19
CA ALA A 129 -6.23 -6.80 -15.28
C ALA A 129 -6.96 -6.81 -13.93
N THR A 130 -6.70 -7.81 -13.08
CA THR A 130 -7.25 -7.84 -11.72
C THR A 130 -6.62 -6.76 -10.85
N PHE A 131 -5.31 -6.58 -10.91
CA PHE A 131 -4.61 -5.51 -10.22
C PHE A 131 -5.13 -4.12 -10.63
N GLU A 132 -5.22 -3.84 -11.93
CA GLU A 132 -5.73 -2.55 -12.45
C GLU A 132 -7.14 -2.23 -11.96
N LYS A 133 -8.03 -3.25 -11.87
CA LYS A 133 -9.37 -3.07 -11.29
C LYS A 133 -9.31 -2.68 -9.82
N VAL A 134 -8.48 -3.39 -9.04
CA VAL A 134 -8.30 -3.12 -7.61
C VAL A 134 -7.70 -1.74 -7.37
N ASP A 135 -6.65 -1.38 -8.12
CA ASP A 135 -6.02 -0.07 -8.05
C ASP A 135 -7.01 1.05 -8.35
N LYS A 136 -7.80 0.90 -9.42
CA LYS A 136 -8.87 1.85 -9.75
C LYS A 136 -9.88 2.02 -8.61
N ILE A 137 -10.35 0.92 -8.01
CA ILE A 137 -11.26 0.99 -6.86
C ILE A 137 -10.62 1.78 -5.71
N ARG A 138 -9.36 1.51 -5.40
CA ARG A 138 -8.63 2.20 -4.32
C ARG A 138 -8.43 3.68 -4.63
N LEU A 139 -8.15 4.05 -5.89
CA LEU A 139 -8.02 5.44 -6.34
C LEU A 139 -9.35 6.20 -6.28
N ASP A 140 -10.46 5.57 -6.69
CA ASP A 140 -11.80 6.15 -6.62
C ASP A 140 -12.18 6.43 -5.16
N LEU A 141 -11.95 5.47 -4.26
CA LEU A 141 -12.16 5.63 -2.82
C LEU A 141 -11.30 6.75 -2.22
N LYS A 142 -10.03 6.82 -2.61
CA LYS A 142 -9.10 7.88 -2.18
C LYS A 142 -9.56 9.26 -2.63
N THR A 143 -10.10 9.36 -3.84
CA THR A 143 -10.59 10.64 -4.38
C THR A 143 -11.86 11.08 -3.64
N ALA A 144 -12.83 10.18 -3.47
CA ALA A 144 -14.06 10.45 -2.73
C ALA A 144 -13.79 10.84 -1.26
N ALA A 145 -12.85 10.17 -0.60
CA ALA A 145 -12.46 10.50 0.77
C ALA A 145 -11.76 11.87 0.88
N LYS A 146 -10.99 12.27 -0.14
CA LYS A 146 -10.38 13.61 -0.17
C LYS A 146 -11.41 14.71 -0.39
N GLU A 147 -12.44 14.47 -1.20
CA GLU A 147 -13.52 15.42 -1.46
C GLU A 147 -14.35 15.64 -0.19
N THR A 148 -14.81 14.55 0.44
CA THR A 148 -15.55 14.62 1.72
C THR A 148 -14.74 15.31 2.82
N ALA A 149 -13.43 15.05 2.92
CA ALA A 149 -12.58 15.73 3.90
C ALA A 149 -12.42 17.24 3.62
N LYS A 150 -12.37 17.66 2.35
CA LYS A 150 -12.34 19.09 1.98
C LYS A 150 -13.65 19.80 2.33
N GLU A 151 -14.79 19.15 2.08
CA GLU A 151 -16.12 19.69 2.44
C GLU A 151 -16.27 19.83 3.97
N GLN A 152 -15.82 18.84 4.74
CA GLN A 152 -15.83 18.89 6.21
C GLN A 152 -14.89 19.95 6.78
N ALA A 153 -13.72 20.17 6.17
CA ALA A 153 -12.81 21.25 6.56
C ALA A 153 -13.42 22.64 6.26
N SER A 154 -14.16 22.79 5.16
CA SER A 154 -14.87 24.04 4.82
C SER A 154 -16.01 24.32 5.79
N SER A 155 -16.82 23.32 6.15
CA SER A 155 -17.95 23.49 7.07
C SER A 155 -17.53 23.77 8.53
N LYS A 156 -16.35 23.31 8.95
CA LYS A 156 -15.85 23.54 10.31
C LYS A 156 -15.26 24.95 10.50
N ASN A 157 -14.81 25.59 9.42
CA ASN A 157 -14.32 26.97 9.47
C ASN A 157 -15.45 28.01 9.60
N ASP A 158 -16.64 27.74 9.07
CA ASP A 158 -17.79 28.65 9.22
C ASP A 158 -18.36 28.66 10.65
N ASN A 159 -18.25 27.56 11.40
CA ASN A 159 -18.75 27.47 12.78
C ASN A 159 -17.80 28.04 13.85
N THR A 160 -16.60 28.49 13.47
CA THR A 160 -15.59 29.03 14.41
C THR A 160 -15.47 30.55 14.33
N ALA A 161 -16.24 31.21 13.45
CA ALA A 161 -16.22 32.67 13.27
C ALA A 161 -17.20 33.44 14.18
N ASP A 162 -18.02 32.75 14.99
CA ASP A 162 -19.11 33.34 15.79
C ASP A 162 -18.93 33.27 17.33
N LEU A 163 -17.68 33.20 17.83
CA LEU A 163 -17.37 33.28 19.28
C LEU A 163 -16.29 34.31 19.60
#